data_AF-A0A1Y6FH19-F1
#
_entry.id   AF-A0A1Y6FH19-F1
#
_cell.length_a   1.000
_cell.length_b   1.000
_cell.length_c   1.000
_cell.angle_alpha   90.00
_cell.angle_beta   90.00
_cell.angle_gamma   90.00
#
_symmetry.space_group_name_H-M   'P 1'
#
loop_
_entity.id
_entity.type
_entity.pdbx_description
1 polymer ?
#
loop_
_entity_poly.entity_id
_entity_poly.type
_entity_poly.pdbx_seq_one_letter_code
_entity_poly.pdbx_strand_id
1 'polypeptide(L)'
;MWETLLIAIVGGLLATLGQVATPIVNHVLSKKIKSEERKRDQALQALEALAELDAYVQAMININAWGHDIAPPSSPAWKIRTTVGMHFPDLDAEILQFNLSLVELEKWTIDAGLRRLHGKIDQIKDDFLSAYQPWYLARNSLEDRLVGIAREWDGKA
;
A
#
# COMPACT_ATOMS: atom_id res chain seq x y z
N MET A 1 3.09 -22.54 64.72
CA MET A 1 1.76 -22.51 64.06
C MET A 1 1.33 -21.14 63.56
N TRP A 2 2.20 -20.11 63.54
CA TRP A 2 1.88 -18.79 62.99
C TRP A 2 2.50 -18.57 61.59
N GLU A 3 3.66 -19.18 61.32
CA GLU A 3 4.37 -19.05 60.04
C GLU A 3 3.69 -19.76 58.85
N THR A 4 2.90 -20.80 59.09
CA THR A 4 2.17 -21.54 58.05
C THR A 4 0.97 -20.76 57.49
N LEU A 5 0.39 -19.82 58.25
CA LEU A 5 -0.73 -18.98 57.78
C LEU A 5 -0.25 -17.83 56.89
N LEU A 6 0.95 -17.29 57.13
CA LEU A 6 1.54 -16.22 56.31
C LEU A 6 1.89 -16.70 54.89
N ILE A 7 2.44 -17.90 54.74
CA ILE A 7 2.79 -18.48 53.43
C ILE A 7 1.53 -18.73 52.58
N ALA A 8 0.42 -19.15 53.19
CA ALA A 8 -0.84 -19.37 52.49
C ALA A 8 -1.49 -18.05 52.02
N ILE A 9 -1.36 -16.98 52.79
CA ILE A 9 -1.90 -15.65 52.44
C ILE A 9 -1.07 -14.99 51.33
N VAL A 10 0.27 -15.12 51.38
CA VAL A 10 1.16 -14.59 50.33
C VAL A 10 1.07 -15.41 49.03
N GLY A 11 0.91 -16.73 49.12
CA GLY A 11 0.68 -17.61 47.96
C GLY A 11 -0.69 -17.39 47.29
N GLY A 12 -1.74 -17.13 48.07
CA GLY A 12 -3.09 -16.84 47.55
C GLY A 12 -3.20 -15.46 46.87
N LEU A 13 -2.46 -14.46 47.34
CA LEU A 13 -2.44 -13.11 46.73
C LEU A 13 -1.67 -13.06 45.39
N LEU A 14 -0.58 -13.83 45.25
CA LEU A 14 0.15 -13.94 43.97
C LEU A 14 -0.62 -14.75 42.92
N ALA A 15 -1.36 -15.79 43.34
CA ALA A 15 -2.20 -16.59 42.45
C ALA A 15 -3.42 -15.80 41.91
N THR A 16 -3.99 -14.91 42.73
CA THR A 16 -5.15 -14.09 42.35
C THR A 16 -4.78 -12.90 41.46
N LEU A 17 -3.58 -12.33 41.60
CA LEU A 17 -3.07 -11.31 40.66
C LEU A 17 -2.63 -11.91 39.31
N GLY A 18 -2.19 -13.17 39.27
CA GLY A 18 -1.83 -13.88 38.02
C GLY A 18 -3.02 -14.27 37.12
N GLN A 19 -4.17 -14.61 37.70
CA GLN A 19 -5.34 -15.06 36.94
C GLN A 19 -6.16 -13.94 36.28
N VAL A 20 -6.10 -12.71 36.80
CA VAL A 20 -6.85 -11.57 36.22
C VAL A 20 -6.02 -10.81 35.18
N ALA A 21 -4.68 -10.84 35.25
CA ALA A 21 -3.82 -10.18 34.27
C ALA A 21 -3.69 -10.97 32.96
N THR A 22 -3.75 -12.30 33.00
CA THR A 22 -3.51 -13.17 31.83
C THR A 22 -4.52 -12.99 30.68
N PRO A 23 -5.84 -12.89 30.90
CA PRO A 23 -6.81 -12.65 29.83
C PRO A 23 -6.65 -11.25 29.21
N ILE A 24 -6.30 -10.24 30.01
CA ILE A 24 -6.13 -8.86 29.54
C ILE A 24 -4.86 -8.74 28.71
N VAL A 25 -3.75 -9.32 29.19
CA VAL A 25 -2.48 -9.35 28.44
C VAL A 25 -2.64 -10.15 27.15
N ASN A 26 -3.30 -11.32 27.18
CA ASN A 26 -3.57 -12.10 25.96
C ASN A 26 -4.54 -11.40 25.01
N HIS A 27 -5.54 -10.66 25.50
CA HIS A 27 -6.46 -9.93 24.64
C HIS A 27 -5.81 -8.68 24.01
N VAL A 28 -4.90 -8.01 24.73
CA VAL A 28 -4.13 -6.88 24.19
C VAL A 28 -3.03 -7.35 23.24
N LEU A 29 -2.29 -8.42 23.57
CA LEU A 29 -1.29 -9.01 22.66
C LEU A 29 -1.94 -9.59 21.41
N SER A 30 -3.02 -10.36 21.53
CA SER A 30 -3.72 -10.91 20.35
C SER A 30 -4.35 -9.83 19.49
N LYS A 31 -4.86 -8.74 20.07
CA LYS A 31 -5.30 -7.56 19.30
C LYS A 31 -4.16 -6.90 18.55
N LYS A 32 -2.99 -6.75 19.17
CA LYS A 32 -1.80 -6.20 18.50
C LYS A 32 -1.32 -7.11 17.38
N ILE A 33 -1.17 -8.40 17.61
CA ILE A 33 -0.74 -9.38 16.59
C ILE A 33 -1.72 -9.37 15.41
N LYS A 34 -3.04 -9.45 15.66
CA LYS A 34 -4.07 -9.40 14.61
C LYS A 34 -4.11 -8.06 13.87
N SER A 35 -3.83 -6.95 14.55
CA SER A 35 -3.77 -5.63 13.92
C SER A 35 -2.56 -5.50 13.01
N GLU A 36 -1.41 -6.02 13.42
CA GLU A 36 -0.18 -5.97 12.64
C GLU A 36 -0.22 -6.95 11.45
N GLU A 37 -0.76 -8.15 11.64
CA GLU A 37 -1.05 -9.11 10.57
C GLU A 37 -2.00 -8.49 9.53
N ARG A 38 -3.09 -7.84 9.99
CA ARG A 38 -4.00 -7.11 9.10
C ARG A 38 -3.30 -5.99 8.35
N LYS A 39 -2.42 -5.21 8.98
CA LYS A 39 -1.66 -4.16 8.28
C LYS A 39 -0.78 -4.77 7.18
N ARG A 40 -0.09 -5.88 7.45
CA ARG A 40 0.71 -6.59 6.45
C ARG A 40 -0.15 -7.04 5.27
N ASP A 41 -1.29 -7.68 5.53
CA ASP A 41 -2.20 -8.13 4.47
C ASP A 41 -2.69 -6.96 3.61
N GLN A 42 -3.01 -5.82 4.22
CA GLN A 42 -3.41 -4.62 3.49
C GLN A 42 -2.26 -4.02 2.68
N ALA A 43 -1.02 -4.11 3.15
CA ALA A 43 0.16 -3.68 2.40
C ALA A 43 0.38 -4.57 1.16
N LEU A 44 0.22 -5.90 1.32
CA LEU A 44 0.31 -6.84 0.21
C LEU A 44 -0.81 -6.62 -0.83
N GLN A 45 -2.04 -6.36 -0.39
CA GLN A 45 -3.14 -6.00 -1.28
C GLN A 45 -2.87 -4.70 -2.05
N ALA A 46 -2.26 -3.70 -1.41
CA ALA A 46 -1.85 -2.46 -2.08
C ALA A 46 -0.73 -2.70 -3.11
N LEU A 47 0.24 -3.58 -2.80
CA LEU A 47 1.31 -3.98 -3.72
C LEU A 47 0.78 -4.73 -4.95
N GLU A 48 -0.17 -5.63 -4.76
CA GLU A 48 -0.86 -6.31 -5.86
C GLU A 48 -1.58 -5.31 -6.77
N ALA A 49 -2.31 -4.35 -6.17
CA ALA A 49 -2.97 -3.29 -6.94
C ALA A 49 -1.98 -2.36 -7.66
N LEU A 50 -0.78 -2.12 -7.12
CA LEU A 50 0.29 -1.39 -7.81
C LEU A 50 0.80 -2.16 -9.03
N ALA A 51 0.97 -3.48 -8.93
CA ALA A 51 1.35 -4.31 -10.07
C ALA A 51 0.26 -4.33 -11.16
N GLU A 52 -1.03 -4.41 -10.77
CA GLU A 52 -2.14 -4.23 -11.71
C GLU A 52 -2.07 -2.85 -12.40
N LEU A 53 -1.67 -1.80 -11.67
CA LEU A 53 -1.57 -0.45 -12.23
C LEU A 53 -0.48 -0.34 -13.28
N ASP A 54 0.67 -0.98 -13.08
CA ASP A 54 1.75 -0.97 -14.06
C ASP A 54 1.27 -1.55 -15.40
N ALA A 55 0.51 -2.66 -15.36
CA ALA A 55 -0.11 -3.24 -16.53
C ALA A 55 -1.14 -2.30 -17.17
N TYR A 56 -1.95 -1.62 -16.35
CA TYR A 56 -2.89 -0.60 -16.82
C TYR A 56 -2.19 0.56 -17.53
N VAL A 57 -1.13 1.12 -16.95
CA VAL A 57 -0.38 2.25 -17.52
C VAL A 57 0.27 1.86 -18.85
N GLN A 58 0.85 0.66 -18.94
CA GLN A 58 1.39 0.15 -20.19
C GLN A 58 0.31 -0.01 -21.26
N ALA A 59 -0.84 -0.59 -20.91
CA ALA A 59 -1.96 -0.74 -21.84
C ALA A 59 -2.48 0.63 -22.31
N MET A 60 -2.65 1.59 -21.39
CA MET A 60 -3.08 2.94 -21.70
C MET A 60 -2.12 3.65 -22.66
N ILE A 61 -0.81 3.59 -22.43
CA ILE A 61 0.20 4.16 -23.33
C ILE A 61 0.11 3.50 -24.71
N ASN A 62 0.03 2.18 -24.76
CA ASN A 62 -0.06 1.42 -26.01
C ASN A 62 -1.31 1.75 -26.82
N ILE A 63 -2.47 1.88 -26.16
CA ILE A 63 -3.74 2.18 -26.81
C ILE A 63 -3.77 3.65 -27.27
N ASN A 64 -3.52 4.58 -26.34
CA ASN A 64 -3.72 6.01 -26.61
C ASN A 64 -2.59 6.60 -27.45
N ALA A 65 -1.34 6.42 -27.01
CA ALA A 65 -0.18 7.01 -27.67
C ALA A 65 0.20 6.25 -28.95
N TRP A 66 0.16 4.92 -28.92
CA TRP A 66 0.65 4.09 -30.05
C TRP A 66 -0.45 3.49 -30.93
N GLY A 67 -1.71 3.49 -30.49
CA GLY A 67 -2.84 3.01 -31.29
C GLY A 67 -2.94 1.49 -31.40
N HIS A 68 -2.41 0.74 -30.44
CA HIS A 68 -2.62 -0.70 -30.38
C HIS A 68 -4.08 -1.03 -30.10
N ASP A 69 -4.60 -2.03 -30.80
CA ASP A 69 -5.96 -2.54 -30.63
C ASP A 69 -5.99 -3.59 -29.51
N ILE A 70 -6.04 -3.10 -28.26
CA ILE A 70 -6.09 -3.92 -27.06
C ILE A 70 -7.26 -3.42 -26.21
N ALA A 71 -8.00 -4.32 -25.56
CA ALA A 71 -9.05 -3.93 -24.64
C ALA A 71 -8.45 -3.16 -23.44
N PRO A 72 -8.96 -1.96 -23.11
CA PRO A 72 -8.43 -1.20 -21.97
C PRO A 72 -8.81 -1.90 -20.67
N PRO A 73 -7.84 -2.19 -19.78
CA PRO A 73 -8.15 -2.70 -18.45
C PRO A 73 -8.79 -1.60 -17.59
N SER A 74 -9.57 -2.01 -16.59
CA SER A 74 -10.09 -1.09 -15.58
C SER A 74 -8.94 -0.53 -14.73
N SER A 75 -8.94 0.77 -14.45
CA SER A 75 -7.90 1.38 -13.61
C SER A 75 -7.99 0.84 -12.16
N PRO A 76 -6.90 0.30 -11.60
CA PRO A 76 -6.84 -0.11 -10.20
C PRO A 76 -6.42 1.03 -9.26
N ALA A 77 -6.23 2.26 -9.75
CA ALA A 77 -5.78 3.40 -8.95
C ALA A 77 -6.68 3.68 -7.74
N TRP A 78 -7.99 3.48 -7.88
CA TRP A 78 -8.93 3.63 -6.76
C TRP A 78 -8.68 2.60 -5.66
N LYS A 79 -8.34 1.35 -5.99
CA LYS A 79 -8.04 0.30 -5.01
C LYS A 79 -6.85 0.72 -4.15
N ILE A 80 -5.78 1.19 -4.80
CA ILE A 80 -4.57 1.69 -4.11
C ILE A 80 -4.96 2.83 -3.17
N ARG A 81 -5.69 3.85 -3.67
CA ARG A 81 -6.09 4.99 -2.86
C ARG A 81 -6.96 4.60 -1.66
N THR A 82 -7.93 3.70 -1.85
CA THR A 82 -8.80 3.25 -0.75
C THR A 82 -8.05 2.42 0.26
N THR A 83 -7.25 1.45 -0.18
CA THR A 83 -6.52 0.57 0.73
C THR A 83 -5.48 1.36 1.52
N VAL A 84 -4.68 2.18 0.83
CA VAL A 84 -3.61 2.93 1.49
C VAL A 84 -4.17 4.06 2.35
N GLY A 85 -5.16 4.82 1.88
CA GLY A 85 -5.76 5.90 2.68
C GLY A 85 -6.54 5.41 3.91
N MET A 86 -7.06 4.17 3.89
CA MET A 86 -7.75 3.61 5.06
C MET A 86 -6.80 2.97 6.08
N HIS A 87 -5.67 2.43 5.63
CA HIS A 87 -4.80 1.58 6.46
C HIS A 87 -3.44 2.20 6.78
N PHE A 88 -2.98 3.17 5.99
CA PHE A 88 -1.67 3.81 6.11
C PHE A 88 -1.79 5.34 5.94
N PRO A 89 -2.46 6.05 6.87
CA PRO A 89 -2.62 7.50 6.79
C PRO A 89 -1.28 8.25 6.75
N ASP A 90 -0.23 7.63 7.30
CA ASP A 90 1.15 8.12 7.29
C ASP A 90 1.75 8.21 5.86
N LEU A 91 1.07 7.65 4.86
CA LEU A 91 1.44 7.67 3.44
C LEU A 91 0.59 8.63 2.60
N ASP A 92 -0.25 9.47 3.22
CA ASP A 92 -1.18 10.36 2.50
C ASP A 92 -0.47 11.30 1.51
N ALA A 93 0.71 11.81 1.87
CA ALA A 93 1.50 12.68 1.00
C ALA A 93 2.05 11.92 -0.22
N GLU A 94 2.55 10.71 -0.02
CA GLU A 94 3.06 9.83 -1.07
C GLU A 94 1.94 9.41 -2.02
N ILE A 95 0.76 9.06 -1.50
CA ILE A 95 -0.43 8.75 -2.30
C ILE A 95 -0.86 9.96 -3.13
N LEU A 96 -0.85 11.16 -2.54
CA LEU A 96 -1.20 12.39 -3.25
C LEU A 96 -0.23 12.64 -4.41
N GLN A 97 1.07 12.57 -4.16
CA GLN A 97 2.10 12.76 -5.17
C GLN A 97 2.00 11.72 -6.29
N PHE A 98 1.78 10.45 -5.91
CA PHE A 98 1.53 9.36 -6.85
C PHE A 98 0.32 9.63 -7.74
N ASN A 99 -0.83 10.02 -7.16
CA ASN A 99 -2.03 10.32 -7.94
C ASN A 99 -1.84 11.51 -8.90
N LEU A 100 -1.17 12.57 -8.45
CA LEU A 100 -0.88 13.74 -9.31
C LEU A 100 -0.01 13.32 -10.50
N SER A 101 1.05 12.56 -10.25
CA SER A 101 1.94 12.08 -11.32
C SER A 101 1.25 11.11 -12.30
N LEU A 102 0.32 10.28 -11.83
CA LEU A 102 -0.49 9.42 -12.69
C LEU A 102 -1.41 10.25 -13.60
N VAL A 103 -2.09 11.27 -13.06
CA VAL A 103 -2.96 12.16 -13.84
C VAL A 103 -2.16 12.93 -14.90
N GLU A 104 -0.94 13.37 -14.58
CA GLU A 104 -0.05 14.02 -15.55
C GLU A 104 0.34 13.06 -16.68
N LEU A 105 0.65 11.80 -16.37
CA LEU A 105 0.95 10.78 -17.37
C LEU A 105 -0.28 10.46 -18.23
N GLU A 106 -1.46 10.30 -17.62
CA GLU A 106 -2.73 10.10 -18.34
C GLU A 106 -2.99 11.25 -19.32
N LYS A 107 -2.82 12.49 -18.87
CA LYS A 107 -2.94 13.68 -19.72
C LYS A 107 -1.98 13.61 -20.90
N TRP A 108 -0.71 13.29 -20.66
CA TRP A 108 0.27 13.13 -21.74
C TRP A 108 -0.16 12.05 -22.73
N THR A 109 -0.71 10.91 -22.28
CA THR A 109 -1.17 9.86 -23.22
C THR A 109 -2.34 10.30 -24.10
N ILE A 110 -3.25 11.12 -23.54
CA ILE A 110 -4.37 11.70 -24.29
C ILE A 110 -3.84 12.67 -25.35
N ASP A 111 -2.94 13.57 -24.97
CA ASP A 111 -2.30 14.53 -25.87
C ASP A 111 -1.49 13.82 -26.98
N ALA A 112 -0.79 12.74 -26.64
CA ALA A 112 -0.11 11.87 -27.60
C ALA A 112 -1.09 11.23 -28.60
N GLY A 113 -2.23 10.75 -28.13
CA GLY A 113 -3.30 10.24 -29.01
C GLY A 113 -3.84 11.31 -29.95
N LEU A 114 -4.05 12.54 -29.48
CA LEU A 114 -4.47 13.66 -30.33
C LEU A 114 -3.41 14.01 -31.38
N ARG A 115 -2.11 14.02 -31.02
CA ARG A 115 -1.01 14.20 -31.98
C ARG A 115 -1.00 13.11 -33.05
N ARG A 116 -1.22 11.85 -32.65
CA ARG A 116 -1.32 10.70 -33.58
C ARG A 116 -2.47 10.89 -34.57
N LEU A 117 -3.66 11.27 -34.10
CA LEU A 117 -4.83 11.52 -34.95
C LEU A 117 -4.59 12.64 -35.96
N HIS A 118 -3.74 13.62 -35.64
CA HIS A 118 -3.33 14.69 -36.55
C HIS A 118 -2.11 14.34 -37.43
N GLY A 119 -1.63 13.09 -37.43
CA GLY A 119 -0.47 12.66 -38.20
C GLY A 119 0.89 13.15 -37.67
N LYS A 120 0.94 13.73 -36.47
CA LYS A 120 2.15 14.27 -35.84
C LYS A 120 2.88 13.19 -35.02
N ILE A 121 3.19 12.06 -35.65
CA ILE A 121 3.74 10.87 -34.97
C ILE A 121 5.12 11.16 -34.37
N ASP A 122 5.95 11.94 -35.08
CA ASP A 122 7.30 12.28 -34.61
C ASP A 122 7.30 13.07 -33.29
N GLN A 123 6.22 13.81 -33.02
CA GLN A 123 6.04 14.61 -31.80
C GLN A 123 5.46 13.81 -30.62
N ILE A 124 5.16 12.52 -30.81
CA ILE A 124 4.64 11.67 -29.73
C ILE A 124 5.76 11.33 -28.74
N LYS A 125 6.98 11.11 -29.23
CA LYS A 125 8.13 10.75 -28.38
C LYS A 125 8.61 11.93 -27.54
N ASP A 126 8.33 13.14 -28.02
CA ASP A 126 8.64 14.36 -27.30
C ASP A 126 7.94 14.33 -25.93
N ASP A 127 8.71 14.67 -24.90
CA ASP A 127 8.27 14.74 -23.50
C ASP A 127 7.80 13.42 -22.85
N PHE A 128 7.89 12.26 -23.52
CA PHE A 128 7.48 10.98 -22.91
C PHE A 128 8.22 10.74 -21.60
N LEU A 129 9.54 10.86 -21.61
CA LEU A 129 10.35 10.62 -20.42
C LEU A 129 10.01 11.61 -19.30
N SER A 130 9.75 12.87 -19.66
CA SER A 130 9.36 13.93 -18.72
C SER A 130 8.01 13.67 -18.06
N ALA A 131 7.07 13.04 -18.76
CA ALA A 131 5.78 12.63 -18.20
C ALA A 131 5.86 11.31 -17.42
N TYR A 132 6.65 10.34 -17.92
CA TYR A 132 6.74 9.00 -17.34
C TYR A 132 7.59 8.94 -16.07
N GLN A 133 8.71 9.66 -16.04
CA GLN A 133 9.67 9.58 -14.94
C GLN A 133 9.09 10.02 -13.59
N PRO A 134 8.33 11.14 -13.48
CA PRO A 134 7.70 11.51 -12.21
C PRO A 134 6.77 10.42 -11.67
N TRP A 135 5.96 9.82 -12.55
CA TRP A 135 5.08 8.71 -12.19
C TRP A 135 5.86 7.50 -11.71
N TYR A 136 6.89 7.08 -12.44
CA TYR A 136 7.74 5.95 -12.09
C TYR A 136 8.40 6.13 -10.71
N LEU A 137 8.93 7.32 -10.44
CA LEU A 137 9.56 7.64 -9.16
C LEU A 137 8.55 7.64 -8.00
N ALA A 138 7.37 8.24 -8.19
CA ALA A 138 6.34 8.26 -7.17
C ALA A 138 5.79 6.86 -6.87
N ARG A 139 5.59 6.05 -7.92
CA ARG A 139 5.17 4.64 -7.83
C ARG A 139 6.17 3.80 -7.05
N ASN A 140 7.47 3.90 -7.38
CA ASN A 140 8.51 3.16 -6.68
C ASN A 140 8.68 3.62 -5.23
N SER A 141 8.59 4.93 -4.97
CA SER A 141 8.63 5.45 -3.61
C SER A 141 7.51 4.91 -2.74
N LEU A 142 6.29 4.76 -3.29
CA LEU A 142 5.17 4.16 -2.58
C LEU A 142 5.37 2.65 -2.39
N GLU A 143 5.86 1.93 -3.40
CA GLU A 143 6.20 0.50 -3.31
C GLU A 143 7.23 0.26 -2.20
N ASP A 144 8.33 1.01 -2.17
CA ASP A 144 9.39 0.86 -1.17
C ASP A 144 8.85 1.00 0.26
N ARG A 145 7.95 1.95 0.49
CA ARG A 145 7.29 2.16 1.79
C ARG A 145 6.38 0.99 2.16
N LEU A 146 5.58 0.49 1.22
CA LEU A 146 4.70 -0.66 1.44
C LEU A 146 5.49 -1.96 1.68
N VAL A 147 6.59 -2.17 0.95
CA VAL A 147 7.52 -3.29 1.17
C VAL A 147 8.18 -3.19 2.54
N GLY A 148 8.58 -1.98 2.96
CA GLY A 148 9.10 -1.74 4.32
C GLY A 148 8.10 -2.18 5.40
N ILE A 149 6.84 -1.74 5.27
CA ILE A 149 5.75 -2.12 6.18
C ILE A 149 5.55 -3.64 6.20
N ALA A 150 5.56 -4.30 5.03
CA ALA A 150 5.39 -5.74 4.95
C ALA A 150 6.54 -6.53 5.61
N ARG A 151 7.78 -6.05 5.48
CA ARG A 151 8.99 -6.68 6.04
C ARG A 151 9.16 -6.48 7.54
N GLU A 152 8.72 -5.35 8.10
CA GLU A 152 8.79 -5.09 9.54
C GLU A 152 8.04 -6.14 10.38
N TRP A 153 7.11 -6.88 9.78
CA TRP A 153 6.42 -7.99 10.41
C TRP A 153 7.20 -9.31 10.36
N ASP A 154 7.84 -9.64 9.23
CA ASP A 154 8.61 -10.90 9.07
C ASP A 154 9.77 -10.99 10.08
N GLY A 155 10.30 -9.86 10.56
CA GLY A 155 11.35 -9.81 11.59
C GLY A 155 10.84 -9.84 13.05
N LYS A 156 9.53 -9.83 13.27
CA LYS A 156 8.89 -9.84 14.61
C LYS A 156 8.18 -11.17 14.94
N ALA A 157 8.07 -12.08 13.96
CA ALA A 157 7.54 -13.43 14.13
C ALA A 157 8.65 -14.42 14.56
#